data_AF-A0AAN9RRT8-F1
#
_entry.id   AF-A0AAN9RRT8-F1
#
_cell.length_a   1.000
_cell.length_b   1.000
_cell.length_c   1.000
_cell.angle_alpha   90.00
_cell.angle_beta   90.00
_cell.angle_gamma   90.00
#
_symmetry.space_group_name_H-M   'P 1'
#
loop_
_entity.id
_entity.type
_entity.pdbx_description
1 polymer ?
#
loop_
_entity_poly.entity_id
_entity_poly.type
_entity_poly.pdbx_seq_one_letter_code
_entity_poly.pdbx_strand_id
1 'polypeptide(L)'
;MYLFVQKYAVLSEQSALREYLCRRVLVPLAAFPMAAIARLVKCTPYLPCAARRFLSHAPLQKERNVQWVFLGCPGVGKGTYASRLCNLLGVPHIATGDLVRSELSSKGPLSSQLSEIVNQGKLVSDEIIMSLLSKRLADGEAKGESGFILDGFPRTIKQAEILEGVTDIDLVVNLKIQEEALLAKCLGRRICNECGGNFNVASISIKGENGRPAMVMDPLLPPAHCMSKLITRSDDTEAVVQERLRIYSEKSQPVEEFYRSRGKLLEFDLPGGIPESWPKLLQALNLYDYEEKQSVAA
;
A
#
# COMPACT_ATOMS: atom_id res chain seq x y z
N MET A 1 -27.54 -50.39 12.44
CA MET A 1 -28.87 -50.97 12.63
C MET A 1 -29.68 -49.98 13.47
N TYR A 2 -30.63 -49.27 12.82
CA TYR A 2 -31.85 -48.59 13.30
C TYR A 2 -31.92 -47.96 14.73
N LEU A 3 -32.55 -46.81 15.02
CA LEU A 3 -33.20 -45.68 14.30
C LEU A 3 -33.76 -44.69 15.40
N PHE A 4 -34.35 -43.56 14.96
CA PHE A 4 -35.15 -42.51 15.67
C PHE A 4 -34.38 -41.28 16.23
N VAL A 5 -34.36 -40.08 15.64
CA VAL A 5 -35.34 -39.12 15.05
C VAL A 5 -36.00 -38.16 16.07
N GLN A 6 -35.60 -36.88 15.97
CA GLN A 6 -36.27 -35.59 16.28
C GLN A 6 -36.94 -35.33 17.66
N LYS A 7 -36.50 -34.25 18.34
CA LYS A 7 -37.20 -32.94 18.34
C LYS A 7 -36.47 -31.88 19.19
N TYR A 8 -36.53 -30.65 18.69
CA TYR A 8 -36.00 -29.39 19.18
C TYR A 8 -36.51 -28.99 20.58
N ALA A 9 -35.66 -28.34 21.38
CA ALA A 9 -36.06 -27.21 22.22
C ALA A 9 -34.86 -26.32 22.58
N VAL A 10 -34.96 -25.08 22.12
CA VAL A 10 -34.17 -23.89 22.42
C VAL A 10 -33.67 -23.87 23.88
N LEU A 11 -32.34 -23.94 24.06
CA LEU A 11 -31.68 -23.51 25.30
C LEU A 11 -30.68 -22.43 24.94
N SER A 12 -30.94 -21.22 25.45
CA SER A 12 -30.13 -20.02 25.26
C SER A 12 -28.66 -20.26 25.62
N GLU A 13 -27.75 -19.74 24.79
CA GLU A 13 -26.28 -19.86 24.90
C GLU A 13 -25.69 -19.51 26.29
N GLN A 14 -26.46 -18.89 27.20
CA GLN A 14 -26.00 -18.51 28.54
C GLN A 14 -25.98 -19.66 29.56
N SER A 15 -26.82 -20.69 29.42
CA SER A 15 -26.90 -21.77 30.43
C SER A 15 -25.80 -22.82 30.27
N ALA A 16 -25.32 -23.09 29.05
CA ALA A 16 -24.22 -24.02 28.81
C ALA A 16 -22.86 -23.47 29.29
N LEU A 17 -22.68 -22.14 29.29
CA LEU A 17 -21.44 -21.49 29.74
C LEU A 17 -21.26 -21.47 31.26
N ARG A 18 -22.37 -21.45 32.03
CA ARG A 18 -22.31 -21.46 33.51
C ARG A 18 -21.84 -22.81 34.06
N GLU A 19 -22.20 -23.92 33.43
CA GLU A 19 -21.72 -25.25 33.82
C GLU A 19 -20.25 -25.49 33.43
N TYR A 20 -19.78 -24.84 32.35
CA TYR A 20 -18.41 -24.98 31.85
C TYR A 20 -17.35 -24.34 32.77
N LEU A 21 -17.70 -23.28 33.50
CA LEU A 21 -16.76 -22.57 34.39
C LEU A 21 -16.57 -23.23 35.77
N CYS A 22 -17.34 -24.27 36.12
CA CYS A 22 -17.27 -24.88 37.46
C CYS A 22 -16.45 -26.19 37.51
N ARG A 23 -16.15 -26.82 36.37
CA ARG A 23 -15.30 -28.03 36.32
C ARG A 23 -13.98 -27.70 35.63
N ARG A 24 -12.88 -27.80 36.39
CA ARG A 24 -11.49 -27.65 35.93
C ARG A 24 -11.16 -28.65 34.81
N VAL A 25 -11.52 -28.35 33.57
CA VAL A 25 -11.12 -29.12 32.39
C VAL A 25 -10.41 -28.16 31.42
N LEU A 26 -9.11 -28.35 31.27
CA LEU A 26 -8.29 -27.70 30.25
C LEU A 26 -8.68 -28.26 28.89
N VAL A 27 -9.29 -27.45 28.03
CA VAL A 27 -9.48 -27.76 26.61
C VAL A 27 -8.69 -26.73 25.80
N PRO A 28 -7.91 -27.13 24.78
CA PRO A 28 -7.13 -26.20 23.97
C PRO A 28 -8.03 -25.23 23.19
N LEU A 29 -7.64 -23.96 23.17
CA LEU A 29 -8.33 -22.79 22.57
C LEU A 29 -8.46 -22.84 21.03
N ALA A 30 -8.32 -24.00 20.40
CA ALA A 30 -8.35 -24.15 18.94
C ALA A 30 -9.77 -24.30 18.34
N ALA A 31 -10.84 -24.23 19.14
CA ALA A 31 -12.19 -24.58 18.68
C ALA A 31 -13.20 -23.41 18.62
N PHE A 32 -12.79 -22.14 18.75
CA PHE A 32 -13.73 -21.00 18.67
C PHE A 32 -13.27 -19.88 17.73
N PRO A 33 -14.19 -19.29 16.94
CA PRO A 33 -13.91 -18.11 16.12
C PRO A 33 -13.62 -16.87 16.98
N MET A 34 -12.65 -16.06 16.55
CA MET A 34 -12.06 -14.90 17.28
C MET A 34 -13.07 -13.88 17.81
N ALA A 35 -14.26 -13.79 17.22
CA ALA A 35 -15.33 -12.89 17.67
C ALA A 35 -15.89 -13.24 19.06
N ALA A 36 -15.84 -14.52 19.47
CA ALA A 36 -16.33 -14.97 20.78
C ALA A 36 -15.37 -14.59 21.92
N ILE A 37 -14.07 -14.54 21.65
CA ILE A 37 -13.02 -14.19 22.63
C ILE A 37 -13.10 -12.70 22.99
N ALA A 38 -13.41 -11.83 22.02
CA ALA A 38 -13.53 -10.39 22.23
C ALA A 38 -14.72 -9.99 23.14
N ARG A 39 -15.77 -10.81 23.23
CA ARG A 39 -16.91 -10.56 24.13
C ARG A 39 -16.67 -11.00 25.58
N LEU A 40 -15.77 -11.97 25.82
CA LEU A 40 -15.43 -12.45 27.16
C LEU A 40 -14.58 -11.46 27.98
N VAL A 41 -13.83 -10.57 27.31
CA VAL A 41 -12.95 -9.58 27.98
C VAL A 41 -13.73 -8.38 28.55
N LYS A 42 -14.99 -8.17 28.16
CA LYS A 42 -15.79 -7.01 28.60
C LYS A 42 -16.65 -7.24 29.86
N CYS A 43 -16.68 -8.46 30.43
CA CYS A 43 -17.56 -8.78 31.54
C CYS A 43 -16.86 -9.52 32.69
N THR A 44 -15.86 -8.93 33.34
CA THR A 44 -15.46 -9.29 34.71
C THR A 44 -14.67 -8.15 35.37
N PRO A 45 -15.15 -7.56 36.48
CA PRO A 45 -14.43 -6.46 37.17
C PRO A 45 -13.35 -6.94 38.15
N TYR A 46 -12.99 -8.22 38.17
CA TYR A 46 -11.94 -8.75 39.06
C TYR A 46 -11.05 -9.74 38.31
N LEU A 47 -9.93 -9.25 37.78
CA LEU A 47 -8.79 -10.08 37.40
C LEU A 47 -7.60 -9.66 38.28
N PRO A 48 -7.01 -10.58 39.09
CA PRO A 48 -5.91 -10.24 39.98
C PRO A 48 -4.65 -9.87 39.20
N CYS A 49 -3.80 -9.05 39.82
CA CYS A 49 -2.61 -8.39 39.28
C CYS A 49 -1.60 -9.31 38.56
N ALA A 50 -1.72 -10.64 38.66
CA ALA A 50 -0.92 -11.62 37.94
C ALA A 50 -1.27 -11.73 36.43
N ALA A 51 -2.49 -11.39 36.01
CA ALA A 51 -2.88 -11.38 34.60
C ALA A 51 -2.25 -10.20 33.81
N ARG A 52 -1.71 -9.18 34.49
CA ARG A 52 -0.94 -8.10 33.86
C ARG A 52 0.48 -8.51 33.44
N ARG A 53 1.02 -9.60 34.01
CA ARG A 53 2.40 -10.06 33.74
C ARG A 53 2.50 -11.19 32.73
N PHE A 54 1.38 -11.81 32.34
CA PHE A 54 1.33 -12.82 31.28
C PHE A 54 0.99 -12.26 29.90
N LEU A 55 0.68 -10.96 29.80
CA LEU A 55 0.49 -10.25 28.54
C LEU A 55 1.73 -9.45 28.10
N SER A 56 2.87 -9.57 28.80
CA SER A 56 4.10 -8.85 28.46
C SER A 56 5.06 -9.63 27.56
N HIS A 57 4.73 -10.87 27.19
CA HIS A 57 5.52 -11.70 26.27
C HIS A 57 4.60 -12.47 25.33
N ALA A 58 3.68 -11.76 24.68
CA ALA A 58 3.12 -12.28 23.45
C ALA A 58 4.30 -12.46 22.48
N PRO A 59 4.51 -13.67 21.91
CA PRO A 59 5.60 -13.90 20.97
C PRO A 59 5.46 -12.89 19.83
N LEU A 60 6.60 -12.30 19.42
CA LEU A 60 6.74 -11.42 18.26
C LEU A 60 5.76 -11.85 17.18
N GLN A 61 4.80 -10.98 16.87
CA GLN A 61 3.75 -11.28 15.90
C GLN A 61 4.43 -11.77 14.63
N LYS A 62 4.07 -13.00 14.22
CA LYS A 62 4.45 -13.60 12.94
C LYS A 62 4.42 -12.50 11.88
N GLU A 63 5.59 -12.19 11.32
CA GLU A 63 5.80 -11.08 10.38
C GLU A 63 4.67 -11.08 9.35
N ARG A 64 3.90 -9.99 9.30
CA ARG A 64 2.97 -9.81 8.19
C ARG A 64 3.85 -9.69 6.96
N ASN A 65 3.75 -10.64 6.04
CA ASN A 65 4.28 -10.42 4.70
C ASN A 65 3.55 -9.18 4.16
N VAL A 66 4.32 -8.20 3.69
CA VAL A 66 3.77 -6.95 3.14
C VAL A 66 3.90 -7.06 1.65
N GLN A 67 2.88 -7.52 0.93
CA GLN A 67 2.88 -7.58 -0.53
C GLN A 67 1.88 -6.57 -1.05
N TRP A 68 2.28 -5.30 -1.09
CA TRP A 68 1.35 -4.19 -1.34
C TRP A 68 1.54 -3.60 -2.73
N VAL A 69 0.46 -3.03 -3.27
CA VAL A 69 0.45 -2.31 -4.54
C VAL A 69 -0.05 -0.89 -4.33
N PHE A 70 0.61 0.09 -4.96
CA PHE A 70 0.16 1.47 -4.99
C PHE A 70 -0.49 1.82 -6.33
N LEU A 71 -1.77 2.19 -6.28
CA LEU A 71 -2.54 2.74 -7.40
C LEU A 71 -2.81 4.23 -7.20
N GLY A 72 -3.27 4.88 -8.27
CA GLY A 72 -3.61 6.30 -8.28
C GLY A 72 -3.08 7.03 -9.50
N CYS A 73 -3.70 8.17 -9.80
CA CYS A 73 -3.39 9.01 -10.95
C CYS A 73 -1.90 9.43 -11.02
N PRO A 74 -1.37 9.75 -12.21
CA PRO A 74 -0.04 10.34 -12.34
C PRO A 74 0.03 11.65 -11.53
N GLY A 75 1.09 11.85 -10.74
CA GLY A 75 1.25 13.08 -9.94
C GLY A 75 0.60 13.07 -8.55
N VAL A 76 -0.20 12.06 -8.19
CA VAL A 76 -0.84 11.98 -6.86
C VAL A 76 0.18 11.85 -5.70
N GLY A 77 1.39 11.35 -5.99
CA GLY A 77 2.46 11.20 -5.00
C GLY A 77 2.74 9.76 -4.58
N LYS A 78 2.30 8.75 -5.35
CA LYS A 78 2.54 7.31 -5.08
C LYS A 78 3.96 7.00 -4.60
N GLY A 79 4.98 7.35 -5.38
CA GLY A 79 6.38 7.08 -5.00
C GLY A 79 6.79 7.73 -3.67
N THR A 80 6.26 8.92 -3.34
CA THR A 80 6.52 9.57 -2.05
C THR A 80 5.92 8.79 -0.89
N TYR A 81 4.66 8.35 -1.00
CA TYR A 81 4.00 7.58 0.05
C TYR A 81 4.55 6.14 0.14
N ALA A 82 4.78 5.50 -1.01
CA ALA A 82 5.34 4.15 -1.10
C ALA A 82 6.74 4.10 -0.48
N SER A 83 7.63 5.04 -0.82
CA SER A 83 8.98 5.09 -0.23
C SER A 83 8.95 5.31 1.29
N ARG A 84 8.06 6.18 1.79
CA ARG A 84 7.89 6.39 3.25
C ARG A 84 7.38 5.13 3.95
N LEU A 85 6.39 4.44 3.38
CA LEU A 85 5.88 3.19 3.94
C LEU A 85 6.89 2.06 3.88
N CYS A 86 7.69 1.97 2.81
CA CYS A 86 8.79 1.00 2.71
C CYS A 86 9.79 1.18 3.86
N ASN A 87 10.20 2.42 4.14
CA ASN A 87 11.09 2.72 5.25
C ASN A 87 10.47 2.39 6.60
N LEU A 88 9.18 2.69 6.80
CA LEU A 88 8.46 2.39 8.05
C LEU A 88 8.31 0.88 8.27
N LEU A 89 7.99 0.13 7.21
CA LEU A 89 7.70 -1.31 7.27
C LEU A 89 8.93 -2.19 7.08
N GLY A 90 10.07 -1.62 6.68
CA GLY A 90 11.32 -2.36 6.45
C GLY A 90 11.28 -3.26 5.21
N VAL A 91 10.48 -2.91 4.20
CA VAL A 91 10.34 -3.69 2.95
C VAL A 91 10.81 -2.91 1.73
N PRO A 92 11.30 -3.57 0.67
CA PRO A 92 11.76 -2.91 -0.55
C PRO A 92 10.64 -2.18 -1.30
N HIS A 93 11.00 -0.99 -1.82
CA HIS A 93 10.20 -0.28 -2.82
C HIS A 93 10.58 -0.79 -4.21
N ILE A 94 9.61 -1.35 -4.93
CA ILE A 94 9.81 -1.85 -6.30
C ILE A 94 9.01 -0.95 -7.24
N ALA A 95 9.69 -0.09 -7.98
CA ALA A 95 9.07 0.72 -9.04
C ALA A 95 9.42 0.17 -10.42
N THR A 96 8.43 -0.06 -11.27
CA THR A 96 8.67 -0.61 -12.61
C THR A 96 9.55 0.27 -13.49
N GLY A 97 9.48 1.60 -13.29
CA GLY A 97 10.39 2.53 -13.95
C GLY A 97 11.86 2.32 -13.58
N ASP A 98 12.14 1.95 -12.33
CA ASP A 98 13.51 1.64 -11.88
C ASP A 98 13.98 0.30 -12.39
N LEU A 99 13.10 -0.72 -12.47
CA LEU A 99 13.42 -2.00 -13.08
C LEU A 99 13.90 -1.84 -14.53
N VAL A 100 13.16 -1.06 -15.32
CA VAL A 100 13.53 -0.78 -16.72
C VAL A 100 14.85 0.00 -16.80
N ARG A 101 15.04 1.05 -15.98
CA ARG A 101 16.30 1.82 -15.97
C ARG A 101 17.51 0.98 -15.55
N SER A 102 17.33 0.12 -14.55
CA SER A 102 18.36 -0.80 -14.08
C SER A 102 18.74 -1.80 -15.16
N GLU A 103 17.75 -2.36 -15.87
CA GLU A 103 18.02 -3.29 -16.97
C GLU A 103 18.70 -2.60 -18.15
N LEU A 104 18.29 -1.37 -18.52
CA LEU A 104 18.96 -0.59 -19.56
C LEU A 104 20.44 -0.31 -19.25
N SER A 105 20.77 -0.21 -17.96
CA SER A 105 22.16 -0.01 -17.49
C SER A 105 22.94 -1.33 -17.40
N SER A 106 22.28 -2.48 -17.59
CA SER A 106 22.87 -3.81 -17.52
C SER A 106 23.60 -4.18 -18.82
N LYS A 107 24.56 -5.11 -18.71
CA LYS A 107 25.23 -5.72 -19.86
C LYS A 107 24.56 -7.06 -20.18
N GLY A 108 23.44 -7.04 -20.91
CA GLY A 108 22.68 -8.25 -21.25
C GLY A 108 21.93 -8.15 -22.58
N PRO A 109 21.47 -9.28 -23.15
CA PRO A 109 20.72 -9.26 -24.41
C PRO A 109 19.38 -8.50 -24.28
N LEU A 110 18.75 -8.55 -23.10
CA LEU A 110 17.52 -7.82 -22.83
C LEU A 110 17.73 -6.30 -22.78
N SER A 111 18.90 -5.83 -22.34
CA SER A 111 19.21 -4.39 -22.28
C SER A 111 19.34 -3.78 -23.67
N SER A 112 19.92 -4.51 -24.64
CA SER A 112 19.96 -4.10 -26.05
C SER A 112 18.55 -3.99 -26.65
N GLN A 113 17.70 -5.01 -26.41
CA GLN A 113 16.31 -4.99 -26.89
C GLN A 113 15.50 -3.85 -26.28
N LEU A 114 15.63 -3.63 -24.98
CA LEU A 114 14.98 -2.52 -24.28
C LEU A 114 15.48 -1.18 -24.79
N SER A 115 16.79 -1.04 -25.03
CA SER A 115 17.38 0.20 -25.56
C SER A 115 16.78 0.54 -26.93
N GLU A 116 16.61 -0.44 -27.81
CA GLU A 116 15.98 -0.23 -29.11
C GLU A 116 14.52 0.23 -28.97
N ILE A 117 13.73 -0.42 -28.12
CA ILE A 117 12.32 -0.06 -27.87
C ILE A 117 12.21 1.37 -27.33
N VAL A 118 13.02 1.71 -26.32
CA VAL A 118 13.00 3.02 -25.66
C VAL A 118 13.51 4.12 -26.59
N ASN A 119 14.57 3.87 -27.37
CA ASN A 119 15.09 4.83 -28.36
C ASN A 119 14.09 5.13 -29.48
N GLN A 120 13.23 4.16 -29.82
CA GLN A 120 12.12 4.34 -30.76
C GLN A 120 10.91 5.05 -30.12
N GLY A 121 10.98 5.45 -28.84
CA GLY A 121 9.87 6.04 -28.10
C GLY A 121 8.70 5.09 -27.87
N LYS A 122 8.90 3.78 -28.04
CA LYS A 122 7.87 2.76 -27.86
C LYS A 122 7.75 2.39 -26.37
N LEU A 123 6.54 2.01 -25.97
CA LEU A 123 6.31 1.48 -24.63
C LEU A 123 6.86 0.06 -24.52
N VAL A 124 7.50 -0.23 -23.39
CA VAL A 124 7.95 -1.59 -23.05
C VAL A 124 6.72 -2.49 -22.91
N SER A 125 6.77 -3.69 -23.48
CA SER A 125 5.65 -4.65 -23.43
C SER A 125 5.41 -5.18 -22.03
N ASP A 126 4.17 -5.54 -21.74
CA ASP A 126 3.76 -6.12 -20.46
C ASP A 126 4.58 -7.37 -20.11
N GLU A 127 4.90 -8.20 -21.09
CA GLU A 127 5.69 -9.42 -20.93
C GLU A 127 7.13 -9.14 -20.44
N ILE A 128 7.77 -8.11 -21.00
CA ILE A 128 9.12 -7.72 -20.56
C ILE A 128 9.07 -7.17 -19.14
N ILE A 129 8.09 -6.31 -18.83
CA ILE A 129 7.91 -5.77 -17.47
C ILE A 129 7.66 -6.89 -16.46
N MET A 130 6.83 -7.88 -16.81
CA MET A 130 6.57 -9.04 -15.97
C MET A 130 7.82 -9.88 -15.75
N SER A 131 8.60 -10.13 -16.80
CA SER A 131 9.88 -10.86 -16.69
C SER A 131 10.84 -10.18 -15.72
N LEU A 132 11.00 -8.84 -15.83
CA LEU A 132 11.83 -8.06 -14.93
C LEU A 132 11.32 -8.09 -13.48
N LEU A 133 10.01 -7.97 -13.30
CA LEU A 133 9.38 -8.00 -11.98
C LEU A 133 9.56 -9.37 -11.32
N SER A 134 9.23 -10.46 -12.03
CA SER A 134 9.37 -11.82 -11.50
C SER A 134 10.82 -12.13 -11.12
N LYS A 135 11.80 -11.71 -11.94
CA LYS A 135 13.21 -11.83 -11.60
C LYS A 135 13.57 -11.07 -10.32
N ARG A 136 13.13 -9.81 -10.19
CA ARG A 136 13.39 -9.00 -8.99
C ARG A 136 12.76 -9.60 -7.73
N LEU A 137 11.55 -10.15 -7.84
CA LEU A 137 10.87 -10.79 -6.71
C LEU A 137 11.62 -12.06 -6.27
N ALA A 138 12.01 -12.91 -7.22
CA ALA A 138 12.80 -14.11 -6.93
C ALA A 138 14.18 -13.79 -6.31
N ASP A 139 14.88 -12.78 -6.85
CA ASP A 139 16.15 -12.31 -6.29
C ASP A 139 15.99 -11.76 -4.86
N GLY A 140 14.83 -11.15 -4.56
CA GLY A 140 14.48 -10.62 -3.25
C GLY A 140 14.21 -11.73 -2.24
N GLU A 141 13.38 -12.69 -2.63
CA GLU A 141 13.09 -13.89 -1.83
C GLU A 141 14.37 -14.66 -1.50
N ALA A 142 15.27 -14.84 -2.48
CA ALA A 142 16.57 -15.48 -2.27
C ALA A 142 17.48 -14.72 -1.27
N LYS A 143 17.29 -13.42 -1.10
CA LYS A 143 17.98 -12.57 -0.12
C LYS A 143 17.28 -12.52 1.24
N GLY A 144 16.13 -13.18 1.39
CA GLY A 144 15.33 -13.18 2.61
C GLY A 144 14.45 -11.93 2.77
N GLU A 145 14.09 -11.24 1.69
CA GLU A 145 13.08 -10.18 1.76
C GLU A 145 11.70 -10.78 2.12
N SER A 146 11.04 -10.27 3.16
CA SER A 146 9.74 -10.75 3.65
C SER A 146 8.52 -10.00 3.08
N GLY A 147 8.73 -9.14 2.09
CA GLY A 147 7.67 -8.35 1.46
C GLY A 147 8.20 -7.35 0.43
N PHE A 148 7.31 -6.56 -0.16
CA PHE A 148 7.58 -5.45 -1.06
C PHE A 148 6.38 -4.48 -1.14
N ILE A 149 6.65 -3.24 -1.55
CA ILE A 149 5.61 -2.33 -2.06
C ILE A 149 5.88 -2.05 -3.54
N LEU A 150 4.92 -2.39 -4.38
CA LEU A 150 4.97 -2.20 -5.82
C LEU A 150 4.36 -0.84 -6.22
N ASP A 151 5.11 -0.03 -6.97
CA ASP A 151 4.67 1.27 -7.50
C ASP A 151 4.70 1.28 -9.04
N GLY A 152 3.59 1.73 -9.62
CA GLY A 152 3.47 1.93 -11.06
C GLY A 152 3.13 0.68 -11.87
N PHE A 153 2.76 -0.41 -11.21
CA PHE A 153 2.26 -1.66 -11.77
C PHE A 153 1.32 -2.34 -10.76
N PRO A 154 0.21 -2.98 -11.18
CA PRO A 154 -0.31 -3.08 -12.55
C PRO A 154 -1.04 -1.80 -13.01
N ARG A 155 -1.08 -1.60 -14.32
CA ARG A 155 -1.78 -0.47 -15.01
C ARG A 155 -2.93 -0.92 -15.89
N THR A 156 -3.10 -2.22 -16.11
CA THR A 156 -4.19 -2.82 -16.90
C THR A 156 -4.72 -4.04 -16.17
N ILE A 157 -5.95 -4.46 -16.49
CA ILE A 157 -6.56 -5.68 -15.94
C ILE A 157 -5.68 -6.91 -16.21
N LYS A 158 -5.21 -7.06 -17.46
CA LYS A 158 -4.34 -8.18 -17.86
C LYS A 158 -3.08 -8.24 -16.99
N GLN A 159 -2.45 -7.09 -16.72
CA GLN A 159 -1.30 -7.03 -15.83
C GLN A 159 -1.65 -7.45 -14.39
N ALA A 160 -2.82 -7.04 -13.89
CA ALA A 160 -3.29 -7.42 -12.55
C ALA A 160 -3.57 -8.93 -12.43
N GLU A 161 -4.19 -9.53 -13.45
CA GLU A 161 -4.41 -10.98 -13.52
C GLU A 161 -3.10 -11.76 -13.52
N ILE A 162 -2.11 -11.30 -14.31
CA ILE A 162 -0.79 -11.93 -14.34
C ILE A 162 -0.09 -11.77 -12.99
N LEU A 163 -0.16 -10.58 -12.36
CA LEU A 163 0.47 -10.34 -11.07
C LEU A 163 -0.06 -11.27 -9.98
N GLU A 164 -1.39 -11.42 -9.89
CA GLU A 164 -2.04 -12.35 -8.94
C GLU A 164 -1.67 -13.82 -9.21
N GLY A 165 -1.27 -14.17 -10.43
CA GLY A 165 -0.75 -15.50 -10.76
C GLY A 165 0.70 -15.73 -10.31
N VAL A 166 1.46 -14.66 -10.04
CA VAL A 166 2.87 -14.73 -9.61
C VAL A 166 3.00 -14.59 -8.10
N THR A 167 2.20 -13.74 -7.46
CA THR A 167 2.30 -13.40 -6.04
C THR A 167 0.93 -12.98 -5.49
N ASP A 168 0.67 -13.25 -4.22
CA ASP A 168 -0.63 -12.95 -3.59
C ASP A 168 -0.62 -11.55 -2.98
N ILE A 169 -1.21 -10.56 -3.66
CA ILE A 169 -1.22 -9.18 -3.16
C ILE A 169 -2.13 -9.07 -1.94
N ASP A 170 -1.56 -8.65 -0.81
CA ASP A 170 -2.31 -8.49 0.45
C ASP A 170 -3.22 -7.26 0.43
N LEU A 171 -2.72 -6.16 -0.12
CA LEU A 171 -3.37 -4.85 -0.06
C LEU A 171 -3.00 -3.99 -1.26
N VAL A 172 -4.00 -3.31 -1.80
CA VAL A 172 -3.84 -2.30 -2.84
C VAL A 172 -4.27 -0.95 -2.29
N VAL A 173 -3.32 -0.04 -2.13
CA VAL A 173 -3.58 1.33 -1.67
C VAL A 173 -3.79 2.21 -2.89
N ASN A 174 -5.01 2.70 -3.09
CA ASN A 174 -5.33 3.64 -4.15
C ASN A 174 -5.41 5.06 -3.60
N LEU A 175 -4.43 5.89 -3.98
CA LEU A 175 -4.39 7.30 -3.58
C LEU A 175 -5.20 8.14 -4.56
N LYS A 176 -6.10 8.97 -4.01
CA LYS A 176 -6.90 9.93 -4.76
C LYS A 176 -6.66 11.36 -4.28
N ILE A 177 -6.79 12.31 -5.19
CA ILE A 177 -6.68 13.74 -4.90
C ILE A 177 -7.55 14.50 -5.91
N GLN A 178 -7.94 15.72 -5.56
CA GLN A 178 -8.68 16.61 -6.45
C GLN A 178 -7.88 16.87 -7.75
N GLU A 179 -8.56 16.90 -8.89
CA GLU A 179 -7.95 16.99 -10.22
C GLU A 179 -7.11 18.26 -10.40
N GLU A 180 -7.60 19.38 -9.85
CA GLU A 180 -6.93 20.67 -9.87
C GLU A 180 -5.58 20.61 -9.13
N ALA A 181 -5.54 19.90 -7.99
CA ALA A 181 -4.30 19.65 -7.27
C ALA A 181 -3.37 18.73 -8.06
N LEU A 182 -3.91 17.71 -8.74
CA LEU A 182 -3.12 16.78 -9.53
C LEU A 182 -2.41 17.46 -10.71
N LEU A 183 -3.13 18.33 -11.44
CA LEU A 183 -2.57 19.11 -12.54
C LEU A 183 -1.45 20.03 -12.04
N ALA A 184 -1.70 20.77 -10.96
CA ALA A 184 -0.69 21.63 -10.32
C ALA A 184 0.54 20.82 -9.89
N LYS A 185 0.37 19.64 -9.29
CA LYS A 185 1.47 18.75 -8.89
C LYS A 185 2.29 18.28 -10.10
N CYS A 186 1.65 17.92 -11.20
CA CYS A 186 2.36 17.48 -12.40
C CYS A 186 3.22 18.60 -12.99
N LEU A 187 2.65 19.80 -13.17
CA LEU A 187 3.36 20.97 -13.71
C LEU A 187 4.44 21.50 -12.75
N GLY A 188 4.22 21.36 -11.45
CA GLY A 188 5.16 21.74 -10.39
C GLY A 188 6.29 20.74 -10.14
N ARG A 189 6.29 19.57 -10.78
CA ARG A 189 7.30 18.53 -10.55
C ARG A 189 8.70 19.00 -10.96
N ARG A 190 9.69 18.72 -10.12
CA ARG A 190 11.11 18.97 -10.38
C ARG A 190 11.92 17.72 -10.08
N ILE A 191 12.99 17.51 -10.84
CA ILE A 191 13.98 16.48 -10.58
C ILE A 191 15.32 17.16 -10.40
N CYS A 192 16.09 16.73 -9.40
CA CYS A 192 17.49 17.13 -9.31
C CYS A 192 18.32 16.29 -10.30
N ASN A 193 19.02 16.95 -11.23
CA ASN A 193 19.81 16.26 -12.25
C ASN A 193 21.10 15.59 -11.72
N GLU A 194 21.47 15.82 -10.45
CA GLU A 194 22.61 15.17 -9.81
C GLU A 194 22.21 14.00 -8.92
N CYS A 195 21.27 14.21 -7.98
CA CYS A 195 20.90 13.16 -7.02
C CYS A 195 19.70 12.32 -7.46
N GLY A 196 18.99 12.71 -8.53
CA GLY A 196 17.77 12.03 -8.99
C GLY A 196 16.54 12.22 -8.09
N GLY A 197 16.65 13.02 -7.03
CA GLY A 197 15.56 13.30 -6.10
C GLY A 197 14.36 13.98 -6.78
N ASN A 198 13.14 13.59 -6.37
CA ASN A 198 11.88 14.14 -6.86
C ASN A 198 11.34 15.21 -5.89
N PHE A 199 11.06 16.39 -6.43
CA PHE A 199 10.60 17.56 -5.68
C PHE A 199 9.37 18.16 -6.35
N ASN A 200 8.69 19.06 -5.65
CA ASN A 200 7.52 19.75 -6.19
C ASN A 200 7.48 21.20 -5.72
N VAL A 201 7.48 22.14 -6.67
CA VAL A 201 7.45 23.57 -6.36
C VAL A 201 6.03 24.15 -6.34
N ALA A 202 5.01 23.36 -6.65
CA ALA A 202 3.63 23.82 -6.60
C ALA A 202 3.19 24.04 -5.14
N SER A 203 2.67 25.24 -4.88
CA SER A 203 1.93 25.56 -3.66
C SER A 203 0.45 25.50 -4.00
N ILE A 204 -0.29 24.62 -3.35
CA ILE A 204 -1.69 24.32 -3.68
C ILE A 204 -2.57 24.82 -2.54
N SER A 205 -3.55 25.66 -2.87
CA SER A 205 -4.56 26.15 -1.94
C SER A 205 -5.91 26.16 -2.63
N ILE A 206 -6.68 25.09 -2.44
CA ILE A 206 -8.03 24.93 -2.99
C ILE A 206 -9.03 25.26 -1.89
N LYS A 207 -9.93 26.20 -2.16
CA LYS A 207 -11.02 26.54 -1.24
C LYS A 207 -12.07 25.43 -1.25
N GLY A 208 -12.63 25.15 -0.08
CA GLY A 208 -13.74 24.21 0.03
C GLY A 208 -15.03 24.87 -0.48
N GLU A 209 -15.62 24.30 -1.52
CA GLU A 209 -16.86 24.77 -2.14
C GLU A 209 -17.77 23.59 -2.49
N ASN A 210 -19.09 23.79 -2.48
CA ASN A 210 -20.09 22.78 -2.86
C ASN A 210 -19.93 21.43 -2.13
N GLY A 211 -19.58 21.45 -0.85
CA GLY A 211 -19.38 20.24 -0.04
C GLY A 211 -18.03 19.53 -0.26
N ARG A 212 -17.16 20.04 -1.14
CA ARG A 212 -15.77 19.57 -1.25
C ARG A 212 -14.92 20.20 -0.15
N PRO A 213 -14.06 19.43 0.54
CA PRO A 213 -13.19 19.97 1.57
C PRO A 213 -12.15 20.91 0.96
N ALA A 214 -11.77 21.93 1.73
CA ALA A 214 -10.60 22.74 1.42
C ALA A 214 -9.34 21.88 1.45
N MET A 215 -8.35 22.22 0.64
CA MET A 215 -7.10 21.49 0.54
C MET A 215 -5.92 22.46 0.46
N VAL A 216 -4.95 22.26 1.34
CA VAL A 216 -3.69 23.00 1.33
C VAL A 216 -2.54 22.00 1.20
N MET A 217 -1.65 22.22 0.25
CA MET A 217 -0.39 21.48 0.13
C MET A 217 0.75 22.46 -0.07
N ASP A 218 1.67 22.47 0.88
CA ASP A 218 2.94 23.18 0.75
C ASP A 218 3.84 22.51 -0.29
N PRO A 219 4.73 23.28 -0.95
CA PRO A 219 5.70 22.73 -1.88
C PRO A 219 6.67 21.77 -1.17
N LEU A 220 7.06 20.70 -1.87
CA LEU A 220 8.11 19.79 -1.46
C LEU A 220 9.44 20.29 -2.05
N LEU A 221 10.06 21.27 -1.39
CA LEU A 221 11.30 21.89 -1.83
C LEU A 221 12.52 20.98 -1.59
N PRO A 222 13.57 21.08 -2.43
CA PRO A 222 14.78 20.31 -2.23
C PRO A 222 15.70 20.92 -1.15
N PRO A 223 16.71 20.17 -0.69
CA PRO A 223 17.78 20.74 0.13
C PRO A 223 18.59 21.79 -0.66
N ALA A 224 19.28 22.69 0.05
CA ALA A 224 19.99 23.82 -0.54
C ALA A 224 20.95 23.43 -1.68
N HIS A 225 21.67 22.31 -1.55
CA HIS A 225 22.62 21.84 -2.56
C HIS A 225 21.97 21.35 -3.87
N CYS A 226 20.66 21.13 -3.88
CA CYS A 226 19.88 20.69 -5.05
C CYS A 226 19.07 21.82 -5.70
N MET A 227 18.91 22.98 -5.03
CA MET A 227 18.05 24.07 -5.51
C MET A 227 18.41 24.56 -6.92
N SER A 228 19.71 24.77 -7.20
CA SER A 228 20.20 25.24 -8.50
C SER A 228 20.23 24.17 -9.60
N LYS A 229 19.92 22.92 -9.24
CA LYS A 229 20.06 21.72 -10.09
C LYS A 229 18.71 21.12 -10.48
N LEU A 230 17.63 21.82 -10.13
CA LEU A 230 16.28 21.40 -10.45
C LEU A 230 16.00 21.60 -11.93
N ILE A 231 15.58 20.53 -12.59
CA ILE A 231 15.08 20.54 -13.95
C ILE A 231 13.62 20.08 -13.98
N THR A 232 12.89 20.50 -15.02
CA THR A 232 11.59 19.92 -15.38
C THR A 232 11.79 18.69 -16.25
N ARG A 233 10.80 17.81 -16.28
CA ARG A 233 10.79 16.75 -17.29
C ARG A 233 10.20 17.28 -18.59
N SER A 234 10.65 16.73 -19.71
CA SER A 234 10.11 17.05 -21.03
C SER A 234 8.63 16.67 -21.19
N ASP A 235 8.13 15.72 -20.41
CA ASP A 235 6.75 15.22 -20.45
C ASP A 235 5.80 15.89 -19.43
N ASP A 236 6.23 16.96 -18.76
CA ASP A 236 5.41 17.74 -17.81
C ASP A 236 4.76 18.98 -18.45
N THR A 237 4.12 18.78 -19.59
CA THR A 237 3.25 19.80 -20.22
C THR A 237 1.79 19.49 -19.94
N GLU A 238 0.93 20.52 -19.93
CA GLU A 238 -0.50 20.35 -19.65
C GLU A 238 -1.15 19.32 -20.59
N ALA A 239 -0.87 19.40 -21.89
CA ALA A 239 -1.38 18.45 -22.88
C ALA A 239 -0.96 16.99 -22.59
N VAL A 240 0.30 16.77 -22.21
CA VAL A 240 0.79 15.43 -21.87
C VAL A 240 0.19 14.94 -20.55
N VAL A 241 0.00 15.82 -19.57
CA VAL A 241 -0.63 15.48 -18.29
C VAL A 241 -2.08 15.06 -18.49
N GLN A 242 -2.85 15.82 -19.28
CA GLN A 242 -4.23 15.48 -19.63
C GLN A 242 -4.32 14.14 -20.36
N GLU A 243 -3.42 13.88 -21.32
CA GLU A 243 -3.40 12.59 -22.01
C GLU A 243 -3.07 11.43 -21.06
N ARG A 244 -2.15 11.63 -20.11
CA ARG A 244 -1.84 10.61 -19.08
C ARG A 244 -3.01 10.36 -18.15
N LEU A 245 -3.80 11.39 -17.84
CA LEU A 245 -5.05 11.25 -17.08
C LEU A 245 -6.08 10.45 -17.86
N ARG A 246 -6.29 10.77 -19.14
CA ARG A 246 -7.19 10.01 -20.01
C ARG A 246 -6.81 8.53 -20.08
N ILE A 247 -5.52 8.24 -20.35
CA ILE A 247 -5.01 6.86 -20.39
C ILE A 247 -5.20 6.15 -19.05
N TYR A 248 -4.97 6.84 -17.92
CA TYR A 248 -5.20 6.28 -16.59
C TYR A 248 -6.67 5.88 -16.41
N SER A 249 -7.61 6.77 -16.72
CA SER A 249 -9.05 6.50 -16.61
C SER A 249 -9.47 5.33 -17.50
N GLU A 250 -8.95 5.24 -18.73
CA GLU A 250 -9.31 4.16 -19.66
C GLU A 250 -8.72 2.80 -19.27
N LYS A 251 -7.47 2.77 -18.79
CA LYS A 251 -6.72 1.51 -18.64
C LYS A 251 -6.49 1.09 -17.20
N SER A 252 -6.19 2.05 -16.33
CA SER A 252 -5.76 1.80 -14.95
C SER A 252 -6.90 1.90 -13.95
N GLN A 253 -7.89 2.77 -14.16
CA GLN A 253 -9.05 2.85 -13.29
C GLN A 253 -9.86 1.53 -13.20
N PRO A 254 -10.02 0.73 -14.27
CA PRO A 254 -10.62 -0.60 -14.16
C PRO A 254 -9.91 -1.54 -13.19
N VAL A 255 -8.60 -1.36 -12.99
CA VAL A 255 -7.81 -2.15 -12.02
C VAL A 255 -8.25 -1.89 -10.59
N GLU A 256 -8.77 -0.68 -10.30
CA GLU A 256 -9.36 -0.38 -8.99
C GLU A 256 -10.54 -1.32 -8.73
N GLU A 257 -11.46 -1.47 -9.69
CA GLU A 257 -12.61 -2.39 -9.54
C GLU A 257 -12.18 -3.86 -9.45
N PHE A 258 -11.14 -4.25 -10.18
CA PHE A 258 -10.56 -5.59 -10.09
C PHE A 258 -10.12 -5.93 -8.65
N TYR A 259 -9.46 -5.02 -7.95
CA TYR A 259 -9.05 -5.24 -6.57
C TYR A 259 -10.17 -4.97 -5.55
N ARG A 260 -11.10 -4.06 -5.85
CA ARG A 260 -12.28 -3.76 -5.02
C ARG A 260 -13.18 -5.00 -4.89
N SER A 261 -13.51 -5.64 -6.00
CA SER A 261 -14.32 -6.86 -6.04
C SER A 261 -13.68 -8.05 -5.30
N ARG A 262 -12.36 -8.00 -5.07
CA ARG A 262 -11.60 -9.00 -4.29
C ARG A 262 -11.42 -8.63 -2.82
N GLY A 263 -11.91 -7.47 -2.38
CA GLY A 263 -11.73 -6.99 -1.01
C GLY A 263 -10.29 -6.61 -0.65
N LYS A 264 -9.43 -6.40 -1.65
CA LYS A 264 -8.01 -6.05 -1.49
C LYS A 264 -7.75 -4.55 -1.61
N LEU A 265 -8.73 -3.74 -2.01
CA LEU A 265 -8.56 -2.31 -2.26
C LEU A 265 -8.83 -1.45 -1.02
N LEU A 266 -7.87 -0.62 -0.63
CA LEU A 266 -8.05 0.52 0.24
C LEU A 266 -8.04 1.80 -0.59
N GLU A 267 -9.17 2.52 -0.60
CA GLU A 267 -9.25 3.85 -1.20
C GLU A 267 -8.90 4.91 -0.15
N PHE A 268 -8.00 5.82 -0.51
CA PHE A 268 -7.55 6.88 0.36
C PHE A 268 -7.51 8.23 -0.36
N ASP A 269 -8.46 9.09 -0.04
CA ASP A 269 -8.49 10.48 -0.49
C ASP A 269 -7.50 11.31 0.34
N LEU A 270 -6.52 11.93 -0.33
CA LEU A 270 -5.59 12.86 0.28
C LEU A 270 -6.34 14.13 0.69
N PRO A 271 -6.44 14.46 2.00
CA PRO A 271 -7.11 15.69 2.43
C PRO A 271 -6.25 16.94 2.24
N GLY A 272 -4.93 16.80 2.19
CA GLY A 272 -4.00 17.92 2.17
C GLY A 272 -2.56 17.49 1.93
N GLY A 273 -1.61 18.35 2.28
CA GLY A 273 -0.18 18.06 2.19
C GLY A 273 0.22 16.82 3.00
N ILE A 274 1.49 16.42 2.88
CA ILE A 274 2.04 15.27 3.60
C ILE A 274 1.78 15.36 5.13
N PRO A 275 1.96 16.51 5.82
CA PRO A 275 1.73 16.59 7.26
C PRO A 275 0.31 16.24 7.70
N GLU A 276 -0.70 16.49 6.85
CA GLU A 276 -2.08 16.15 7.14
C GLU A 276 -2.45 14.74 6.65
N SER A 277 -2.00 14.39 5.44
CA SER A 277 -2.35 13.12 4.80
C SER A 277 -1.66 11.92 5.43
N TRP A 278 -0.41 12.07 5.88
CA TRP A 278 0.40 10.96 6.36
C TRP A 278 -0.16 10.31 7.64
N PRO A 279 -0.49 11.04 8.72
CA PRO A 279 -1.05 10.42 9.92
C PRO A 279 -2.39 9.72 9.65
N LYS A 280 -3.25 10.31 8.80
CA LYS A 280 -4.53 9.73 8.40
C LYS A 280 -4.36 8.45 7.57
N LEU A 281 -3.36 8.41 6.70
CA LEU A 281 -3.03 7.20 5.94
C LEU A 281 -2.54 6.08 6.88
N LEU A 282 -1.65 6.39 7.82
CA LEU A 282 -1.20 5.41 8.81
C LEU A 282 -2.35 4.90 9.68
N GLN A 283 -3.28 5.77 10.07
CA GLN A 283 -4.49 5.36 10.77
C GLN A 283 -5.34 4.40 9.93
N ALA A 284 -5.58 4.72 8.65
CA ALA A 284 -6.35 3.87 7.73
C ALA A 284 -5.68 2.49 7.52
N LEU A 285 -4.35 2.44 7.57
CA LEU A 285 -3.55 1.22 7.45
C LEU A 285 -3.37 0.47 8.78
N ASN A 286 -3.87 1.01 9.90
CA ASN A 286 -3.60 0.51 11.26
C ASN A 286 -2.10 0.41 11.61
N LEU A 287 -1.32 1.42 11.18
CA LEU A 287 0.12 1.52 11.40
C LEU A 287 0.53 2.64 12.37
N TYR A 288 -0.43 3.27 13.05
CA TYR A 288 -0.15 4.42 13.92
C TYR A 288 0.87 4.10 15.04
N ASP A 289 0.76 2.90 15.62
CA ASP A 289 1.68 2.44 16.68
C ASP A 289 3.11 2.15 16.19
N TYR A 290 3.33 2.00 14.88
CA TYR A 290 4.67 1.76 14.32
C TYR A 290 5.49 3.05 14.25
N GLU A 291 4.86 4.17 13.94
CA GLU A 291 5.54 5.46 13.84
C GLU A 291 5.99 5.96 15.22
N GLU A 292 5.14 5.83 16.24
CA GLU A 292 5.51 6.20 17.62
C GLU A 292 6.74 5.42 18.10
N LYS A 293 6.78 4.10 17.84
CA LYS A 293 7.92 3.26 18.24
C LYS A 293 9.22 3.61 17.53
N GLN A 294 9.18 3.99 16.24
CA GLN A 294 10.38 4.47 15.55
C GLN A 294 10.83 5.84 16.03
N SER A 295 9.89 6.75 16.34
CA SER A 295 10.21 8.09 16.85
C SER A 295 10.80 8.09 18.27
N VAL A 296 10.46 7.11 19.10
CA VAL A 296 11.04 6.93 20.44
C VAL A 296 12.41 6.22 20.39
N ALA A 297 12.71 5.53 19.29
CA ALA A 297 13.97 4.79 19.09
C ALA A 297 15.04 5.58 18.32
N ALA A 298 14.70 6.74 17.75
CA ALA A 298 15.59 7.63 17.00
C ALA A 298 16.08 8.80 17.87
#